data_AF-A0A7Y2P956-F1
#
_entry.id   AF-A0A7Y2P956-F1
#
_cell.length_a   1.000
_cell.length_b   1.000
_cell.length_c   1.000
_cell.angle_alpha   90.00
_cell.angle_beta   90.00
_cell.angle_gamma   90.00
#
_symmetry.space_group_name_H-M   'P 1'
#
loop_
_entity.id
_entity.type
_entity.pdbx_description
1 polymer ?
#
loop_
_entity_poly.entity_id
_entity_poly.type
_entity_poly.pdbx_seq_one_letter_code
_entity_poly.pdbx_strand_id
1 'polypeptide(L)'
;YEPPEAAVDKAMASHFISRTLPWVKKVVVDALVVEYPSREKAHEGFQTEIATFYRNQYPEVYKARRADVEKAIESAITIYDRSVFPDMKVNWKTYASNIGHRNWPGCFRCHDGKHVAESGKVLTTECATCHTLPQRGPLAPLGAMMPGSDLPWHPMELEGKHERTLCSQCHAAGYRPPNDCAECHKIDASAPMMSMACADCHVKKIEAQPVTACQKCHADRPGLHLAGEHPDLSCMECHRPHVWGVSGRETCLACHDDKMDHNKEEGACADCHDFRG
;
A
#
# COMPACT_ATOMS: atom_id res chain seq x y z
N TYR A 1 0.60 -23.36 -1.04
CA TYR A 1 1.54 -22.67 -0.15
C TYR A 1 0.75 -21.68 0.70
N GLU A 2 0.97 -21.66 2.01
CA GLU A 2 0.17 -20.89 2.97
C GLU A 2 0.74 -19.45 3.09
N PRO A 3 -0.08 -18.39 2.97
CA PRO A 3 0.41 -17.02 3.16
C PRO A 3 0.84 -16.79 4.62
N PRO A 4 1.75 -15.83 4.89
CA PRO A 4 2.33 -15.66 6.21
C PRO A 4 1.26 -15.32 7.26
N GLU A 5 0.24 -14.52 6.92
CA GLU A 5 -0.85 -14.23 7.87
C GLU A 5 -1.60 -15.50 8.31
N ALA A 6 -1.87 -16.41 7.37
CA ALA A 6 -2.58 -17.67 7.66
C ALA A 6 -1.72 -18.63 8.48
N ALA A 7 -0.42 -18.69 8.21
CA ALA A 7 0.52 -19.49 9.00
C ALA A 7 0.61 -18.99 10.45
N VAL A 8 0.63 -17.67 10.65
CA VAL A 8 0.60 -17.05 11.98
C VAL A 8 -0.75 -17.30 12.67
N ASP A 9 -1.87 -17.15 11.96
CA ASP A 9 -3.20 -17.48 12.49
C ASP A 9 -3.27 -18.93 12.97
N LYS A 10 -2.71 -19.88 12.22
CA LYS A 10 -2.64 -21.29 12.60
C LYS A 10 -1.75 -21.54 13.83
N ALA A 11 -0.61 -20.86 13.92
CA ALA A 11 0.28 -20.96 15.07
C ALA A 11 -0.34 -20.36 16.34
N MET A 12 -1.05 -19.24 16.20
CA MET A 12 -1.88 -18.66 17.26
C MET A 12 -3.04 -19.58 17.63
N ALA A 13 -3.71 -20.17 16.64
CA ALA A 13 -4.81 -21.09 16.83
C ALA A 13 -4.38 -22.30 17.68
N SER A 14 -3.17 -22.79 17.42
CA SER A 14 -2.57 -23.97 18.05
C SER A 14 -1.77 -23.64 19.33
N HIS A 15 -1.86 -22.41 19.85
CA HIS A 15 -1.16 -21.96 21.07
C HIS A 15 0.38 -22.03 21.01
N PHE A 16 0.96 -22.12 19.81
CA PHE A 16 2.40 -21.90 19.61
C PHE A 16 2.76 -20.43 19.78
N ILE A 17 1.87 -19.54 19.33
CA ILE A 17 1.96 -18.09 19.60
C ILE A 17 0.84 -17.69 20.55
N SER A 18 1.18 -17.00 21.64
CA SER A 18 0.18 -16.59 22.63
C SER A 18 -0.73 -15.48 22.10
N ARG A 19 -2.03 -15.77 21.98
CA ARG A 19 -3.03 -14.82 21.44
C ARG A 19 -3.25 -13.58 22.31
N THR A 20 -2.80 -13.60 23.56
CA THR A 20 -2.97 -12.50 24.52
C THR A 20 -1.79 -11.54 24.54
N LEU A 21 -0.73 -11.80 23.77
CA LEU A 21 0.34 -10.83 23.56
C LEU A 21 -0.19 -9.67 22.71
N PRO A 22 -0.05 -8.40 23.15
CA PRO A 22 -0.48 -7.24 22.37
C PRO A 22 0.14 -7.28 20.97
N TRP A 23 -0.69 -7.09 19.94
CA TRP A 23 -0.29 -6.98 18.54
C TRP A 23 0.52 -8.13 17.95
N VAL A 24 0.58 -9.30 18.61
CA VAL A 24 1.51 -10.37 18.22
C VAL A 24 1.36 -10.82 16.76
N LYS A 25 0.13 -10.89 16.24
CA LYS A 25 -0.12 -11.23 14.84
C LYS A 25 0.58 -10.24 13.90
N LYS A 26 0.36 -8.94 14.12
CA LYS A 26 0.96 -7.87 13.33
C LYS A 26 2.47 -7.96 13.37
N VAL A 27 3.04 -8.01 14.58
CA VAL A 27 4.50 -7.98 14.79
C VAL A 27 5.20 -9.17 14.13
N VAL A 28 4.63 -10.37 14.27
CA VAL A 28 5.19 -11.58 13.65
C VAL A 28 5.05 -11.54 12.13
N VAL A 29 3.88 -11.15 11.61
CA VAL A 29 3.67 -11.04 10.15
C VAL A 29 4.61 -10.00 9.55
N ASP A 30 4.75 -8.83 10.18
CA ASP A 30 5.63 -7.75 9.72
C ASP A 30 7.09 -8.24 9.63
N ALA A 31 7.54 -9.04 10.60
CA ALA A 31 8.88 -9.63 10.55
C ALA A 31 9.00 -10.68 9.41
N LEU A 32 8.01 -11.57 9.25
CA LEU A 32 8.03 -12.64 8.24
C LEU A 32 8.04 -12.18 6.78
N VAL A 33 7.55 -10.96 6.51
CA VAL A 33 7.45 -10.41 5.14
C VAL A 33 8.69 -9.60 4.72
N VAL A 34 9.64 -9.38 5.63
CA VAL A 34 10.94 -8.76 5.30
C VAL A 34 11.74 -9.70 4.40
N GLU A 35 12.41 -9.11 3.40
CA GLU A 35 13.30 -9.86 2.51
C GLU A 35 14.69 -9.94 3.13
N TYR A 36 15.07 -11.14 3.57
CA TYR A 36 16.37 -11.42 4.15
C TYR A 36 17.30 -12.10 3.14
N PRO A 37 18.62 -11.82 3.19
CA PRO A 37 19.58 -12.44 2.29
C PRO A 37 19.82 -13.93 2.58
N SER A 38 19.62 -14.38 3.83
CA SER A 38 19.76 -15.78 4.23
C SER A 38 18.80 -16.13 5.37
N ARG A 39 18.68 -17.42 5.71
CA ARG A 39 17.85 -17.88 6.83
C ARG A 39 18.41 -17.42 8.17
N GLU A 40 19.73 -17.48 8.33
CA GLU A 40 20.42 -17.02 9.52
C GLU A 40 20.13 -15.54 9.78
N LYS A 41 20.16 -14.72 8.72
CA LYS A 41 19.79 -13.30 8.81
C LYS A 41 18.31 -13.07 9.10
N ALA A 42 17.42 -13.93 8.59
CA ALA A 42 16.02 -13.88 8.97
C ALA A 42 15.82 -14.20 10.46
N HIS A 43 16.50 -15.21 10.99
CA HIS A 43 16.41 -15.60 12.40
C HIS A 43 16.92 -14.50 13.34
N GLU A 44 18.08 -13.92 13.03
CA GLU A 44 18.62 -12.73 13.73
C GLU A 44 17.63 -11.56 13.66
N GLY A 45 17.03 -11.34 12.48
CA GLY A 45 16.01 -10.32 12.24
C GLY A 45 14.78 -10.51 13.13
N PHE A 46 14.21 -11.71 13.18
CA PHE A 46 13.03 -12.00 14.01
C PHE A 46 13.31 -11.79 15.49
N GLN A 47 14.47 -12.24 15.98
CA GLN A 47 14.89 -12.00 17.36
C GLN A 47 15.00 -10.51 17.66
N THR A 48 15.55 -9.73 16.73
CA THR A 48 15.77 -8.30 16.90
C THR A 48 14.46 -7.52 16.83
N GLU A 49 13.71 -7.66 15.75
CA GLU A 49 12.50 -6.88 15.47
C GLU A 49 11.39 -7.15 16.49
N ILE A 50 11.07 -8.43 16.74
CA ILE A 50 9.98 -8.82 17.63
C ILE A 50 10.33 -8.42 19.08
N ALA A 51 11.55 -8.70 19.54
CA ALA A 51 11.94 -8.34 20.90
C ALA A 51 12.04 -6.82 21.08
N THR A 52 12.54 -6.09 20.09
CA THR A 52 12.64 -4.62 20.14
C THR A 52 11.26 -3.98 20.19
N PHE A 53 10.29 -4.48 19.41
CA PHE A 53 8.90 -4.01 19.51
C PHE A 53 8.37 -4.13 20.94
N TYR A 54 8.48 -5.30 21.57
CA TYR A 54 7.99 -5.48 22.93
C TYR A 54 8.80 -4.71 23.97
N ARG A 55 10.12 -4.59 23.83
CA ARG A 55 10.95 -3.77 24.73
C ARG A 55 10.56 -2.29 24.69
N ASN A 56 10.27 -1.76 23.50
CA ASN A 56 10.03 -0.33 23.33
C ASN A 56 8.57 0.05 23.55
N GLN A 57 7.62 -0.75 23.05
CA GLN A 57 6.19 -0.41 23.07
C GLN A 57 5.46 -1.02 24.28
N TYR A 58 5.96 -2.14 24.82
CA TYR A 58 5.32 -2.88 25.91
C TYR A 58 6.35 -3.42 26.95
N PRO A 59 7.19 -2.56 27.55
CA PRO A 59 8.32 -2.99 28.40
C PRO A 59 7.89 -3.88 29.58
N GLU A 60 6.75 -3.58 30.21
CA GLU A 60 6.22 -4.39 31.31
C GLU A 60 5.78 -5.78 30.85
N VAL A 61 5.18 -5.89 29.65
CA VAL A 61 4.84 -7.19 29.05
C VAL A 61 6.11 -7.96 28.73
N TYR A 62 7.13 -7.31 28.17
CA TYR A 62 8.40 -7.96 27.85
C TYR A 62 9.08 -8.50 29.11
N LYS A 63 9.07 -7.76 30.21
CA LYS A 63 9.65 -8.18 31.50
C LYS A 63 8.88 -9.36 32.12
N ALA A 64 7.55 -9.29 32.15
CA ALA A 64 6.71 -10.28 32.80
C ALA A 64 6.49 -11.56 31.96
N ARG A 65 6.49 -11.43 30.63
CA ARG A 65 6.10 -12.49 29.68
C ARG A 65 7.17 -12.77 28.63
N ARG A 66 8.44 -12.62 29.01
CA ARG A 66 9.59 -12.84 28.12
C ARG A 66 9.54 -14.19 27.39
N ALA A 67 9.23 -15.27 28.12
CA ALA A 67 9.13 -16.60 27.54
C ALA A 67 8.06 -16.72 26.44
N ASP A 68 6.94 -15.99 26.55
CA ASP A 68 5.91 -15.99 25.50
C ASP A 68 6.38 -15.23 24.24
N VAL A 69 7.17 -14.17 24.42
CA VAL A 69 7.79 -13.43 23.30
C VAL A 69 8.84 -14.30 22.62
N GLU A 70 9.68 -14.99 23.37
CA GLU A 70 10.68 -15.93 22.85
C GLU A 70 10.01 -17.08 22.08
N LYS A 71 8.93 -17.66 22.63
CA LYS A 71 8.12 -18.68 21.93
C LYS A 71 7.50 -18.16 20.63
N ALA A 72 7.09 -16.89 20.58
CA ALA A 72 6.58 -16.27 19.36
C ALA A 72 7.69 -16.14 18.30
N ILE A 73 8.91 -15.79 18.70
CA ILE A 73 10.08 -15.73 17.81
C ILE A 73 10.42 -17.11 17.25
N GLU A 74 10.48 -18.14 18.10
CA GLU A 74 10.72 -19.53 17.66
C GLU A 74 9.65 -20.03 16.67
N SER A 75 8.39 -19.66 16.92
CA SER A 75 7.29 -19.96 16.00
C SER A 75 7.46 -19.23 14.67
N ALA A 76 7.90 -17.97 14.67
CA ALA A 76 8.19 -17.21 13.45
C ALA A 76 9.31 -17.87 12.64
N ILE A 77 10.40 -18.28 13.29
CA ILE A 77 11.51 -19.03 12.67
C ILE A 77 10.97 -20.31 12.00
N THR A 78 10.18 -21.10 12.74
CA THR A 78 9.61 -22.35 12.22
C THR A 78 8.69 -22.12 11.02
N ILE A 79 7.89 -21.05 11.04
CA ILE A 79 7.02 -20.66 9.93
C ILE A 79 7.87 -20.28 8.72
N TYR A 80 8.92 -19.48 8.90
CA TYR A 80 9.80 -19.02 7.82
C TYR A 80 10.55 -20.19 7.17
N ASP A 81 11.16 -21.08 7.95
CA ASP A 81 12.00 -22.17 7.44
C ASP A 81 11.22 -23.24 6.65
N ARG A 82 9.91 -23.32 6.83
CA ARG A 82 9.05 -24.20 6.03
C ARG A 82 8.74 -23.67 4.65
N SER A 83 8.97 -22.39 4.43
CA SER A 83 8.23 -21.61 3.46
C SER A 83 9.15 -20.75 2.60
N VAL A 84 10.18 -20.16 3.20
CA VAL A 84 11.12 -19.26 2.53
C VAL A 84 12.50 -19.91 2.40
N PHE A 85 13.03 -19.90 1.18
CA PHE A 85 14.34 -20.42 0.80
C PHE A 85 15.08 -19.33 0.01
N PRO A 86 15.82 -18.44 0.69
CA PRO A 86 16.49 -17.29 0.06
C PRO A 86 17.44 -17.67 -1.08
N ASP A 87 18.26 -18.72 -0.89
CA ASP A 87 19.21 -19.19 -1.91
C ASP A 87 18.51 -19.64 -3.21
N MET A 88 17.31 -20.21 -3.06
CA MET A 88 16.49 -20.66 -4.18
C MET A 88 15.57 -19.55 -4.73
N LYS A 89 15.62 -18.34 -4.14
CA LYS A 89 14.71 -17.21 -4.43
C LYS A 89 13.23 -17.61 -4.31
N VAL A 90 12.93 -18.49 -3.36
CA VAL A 90 11.55 -18.93 -3.06
C VAL A 90 11.07 -18.24 -1.79
N ASN A 91 9.94 -17.55 -1.88
CA ASN A 91 9.27 -16.92 -0.75
C ASN A 91 7.74 -16.91 -0.96
N TRP A 92 7.03 -16.17 -0.12
CA TRP A 92 5.57 -16.06 -0.14
C TRP A 92 4.96 -15.56 -1.46
N LYS A 93 5.77 -14.93 -2.33
CA LYS A 93 5.40 -14.33 -3.61
C LYS A 93 5.77 -15.22 -4.80
N THR A 94 6.58 -16.27 -4.61
CA THR A 94 7.15 -17.01 -5.75
C THR A 94 6.10 -17.89 -6.45
N TYR A 95 5.22 -18.53 -5.68
CA TYR A 95 4.22 -19.46 -6.22
C TYR A 95 2.80 -18.97 -5.96
N ALA A 96 2.11 -18.57 -7.03
CA ALA A 96 0.75 -18.09 -6.96
C ALA A 96 -0.23 -19.19 -6.50
N SER A 97 -1.00 -18.90 -5.45
CA SER A 97 -2.13 -19.75 -5.04
C SER A 97 -3.41 -19.21 -5.65
N ASN A 98 -4.01 -19.99 -6.54
CA ASN A 98 -5.22 -19.58 -7.26
C ASN A 98 -6.51 -20.04 -6.60
N ILE A 99 -6.40 -20.57 -5.40
CA ILE A 99 -7.50 -20.96 -4.55
C ILE A 99 -7.95 -19.69 -3.82
N GLY A 100 -9.12 -19.16 -4.20
CA GLY A 100 -9.64 -17.87 -3.74
C GLY A 100 -9.06 -16.68 -4.49
N HIS A 101 -9.46 -15.47 -4.08
CA HIS A 101 -9.09 -14.21 -4.76
C HIS A 101 -8.59 -13.10 -3.80
N ARG A 102 -8.23 -13.47 -2.56
CA ARG A 102 -7.75 -12.50 -1.56
C ARG A 102 -6.29 -12.13 -1.75
N ASN A 103 -5.39 -13.12 -1.79
CA ASN A 103 -3.94 -12.87 -1.83
C ASN A 103 -3.33 -12.92 -3.24
N TRP A 104 -4.08 -13.50 -4.19
CA TRP A 104 -3.74 -13.64 -5.60
C TRP A 104 -5.02 -13.42 -6.42
N PRO A 105 -4.93 -13.11 -7.73
CA PRO A 105 -6.11 -12.87 -8.54
C PRO A 105 -7.09 -14.06 -8.63
N GLY A 106 -6.62 -15.30 -8.43
CA GLY A 106 -7.51 -16.46 -8.51
C GLY A 106 -8.21 -16.53 -9.86
N CYS A 107 -9.51 -16.77 -9.87
CA CYS A 107 -10.33 -16.81 -11.09
C CYS A 107 -10.37 -15.46 -11.83
N PHE A 108 -10.20 -14.33 -11.14
CA PHE A 108 -10.16 -12.99 -11.73
C PHE A 108 -8.97 -12.77 -12.67
N ARG A 109 -8.04 -13.73 -12.82
CA ARG A 109 -7.02 -13.69 -13.88
C ARG A 109 -7.60 -13.63 -15.30
N CYS A 110 -8.81 -14.15 -15.48
CA CYS A 110 -9.53 -14.16 -16.76
C CYS A 110 -10.93 -13.58 -16.58
N HIS A 111 -11.54 -13.77 -15.41
CA HIS A 111 -12.82 -13.17 -15.05
C HIS A 111 -12.64 -11.71 -14.59
N ASP A 112 -11.99 -10.87 -15.38
CA ASP A 112 -11.69 -9.45 -15.07
C ASP A 112 -12.56 -8.47 -15.87
N GLY A 113 -13.49 -8.98 -16.66
CA GLY A 113 -14.32 -8.20 -17.58
C GLY A 113 -13.58 -7.67 -18.82
N LYS A 114 -12.29 -7.97 -19.00
CA LYS A 114 -11.48 -7.50 -20.14
C LYS A 114 -11.42 -8.52 -21.29
N HIS A 115 -11.76 -9.77 -21.02
CA HIS A 115 -11.79 -10.83 -22.01
C HIS A 115 -13.16 -10.85 -22.71
N VAL A 116 -13.23 -10.18 -23.86
CA VAL A 116 -14.45 -9.97 -24.65
C VAL A 116 -14.39 -10.79 -25.94
N ALA A 117 -15.40 -11.63 -26.18
CA ALA A 117 -15.56 -12.33 -27.45
C ALA A 117 -15.98 -11.36 -28.56
N GLU A 118 -15.82 -11.74 -29.83
CA GLU A 118 -16.28 -10.93 -30.99
C GLU A 118 -17.78 -10.60 -30.92
N SER A 119 -18.58 -11.46 -30.28
CA SER A 119 -20.01 -11.23 -30.02
C SER A 119 -20.31 -10.18 -28.95
N GLY A 120 -19.29 -9.62 -28.29
CA GLY A 120 -19.42 -8.70 -27.16
C GLY A 120 -19.61 -9.37 -25.80
N LYS A 121 -19.69 -10.71 -25.74
CA LYS A 121 -19.82 -11.45 -24.48
C LYS A 121 -18.50 -11.43 -23.69
N VAL A 122 -18.58 -11.07 -22.41
CA VAL A 122 -17.44 -11.09 -21.49
C VAL A 122 -17.45 -12.32 -20.59
N LEU A 123 -16.28 -12.71 -20.08
CA LEU A 123 -16.20 -13.66 -18.97
C LEU A 123 -16.83 -13.02 -17.72
N THR A 124 -17.87 -13.67 -17.18
CA THR A 124 -18.66 -13.14 -16.05
C THR A 124 -17.81 -12.96 -14.79
N THR A 125 -18.08 -11.91 -14.01
CA THR A 125 -17.47 -11.70 -12.70
C THR A 125 -18.43 -12.01 -11.55
N GLU A 126 -19.56 -12.65 -11.86
CA GLU A 126 -20.59 -12.99 -10.87
C GLU A 126 -20.03 -13.92 -9.80
N CYS A 127 -20.15 -13.49 -8.54
CA CYS A 127 -19.64 -14.20 -7.37
C CYS A 127 -20.15 -15.65 -7.30
N ALA A 128 -21.42 -15.86 -7.66
CA ALA A 128 -22.08 -17.17 -7.64
C ALA A 128 -21.44 -18.19 -8.58
N THR A 129 -20.65 -17.76 -9.58
CA THR A 129 -19.93 -18.66 -10.50
C THR A 129 -18.90 -19.50 -9.76
N CYS A 130 -18.24 -18.93 -8.76
CA CYS A 130 -17.23 -19.61 -7.94
C CYS A 130 -17.74 -19.95 -6.53
N HIS A 131 -18.62 -19.12 -5.98
CA HIS A 131 -19.26 -19.33 -4.69
C HIS A 131 -20.59 -20.09 -4.85
N THR A 132 -20.52 -21.27 -5.46
CA THR A 132 -21.67 -22.17 -5.68
C THR A 132 -21.99 -23.03 -4.44
N LEU A 133 -21.00 -23.24 -3.56
CA LEU A 133 -21.16 -23.84 -2.24
C LEU A 133 -20.74 -22.83 -1.17
N PRO A 134 -21.51 -22.66 -0.07
CA PRO A 134 -21.07 -21.83 1.04
C PRO A 134 -19.76 -22.39 1.61
N GLN A 135 -18.70 -21.58 1.59
CA GLN A 135 -17.47 -21.83 2.34
C GLN A 135 -17.85 -21.92 3.82
N ARG A 136 -17.85 -23.14 4.38
CA ARG A 136 -18.38 -23.40 5.73
C ARG A 136 -17.33 -23.10 6.78
N GLY A 137 -17.65 -22.25 7.75
CA GLY A 137 -17.11 -22.45 9.10
C GLY A 137 -17.68 -23.75 9.68
N PRO A 138 -16.98 -24.45 10.59
CA PRO A 138 -17.45 -25.72 11.18
C PRO A 138 -18.83 -25.64 11.87
N LEU A 139 -19.38 -24.42 12.05
CA LEU A 139 -20.63 -24.13 12.75
C LEU A 139 -21.70 -23.45 11.86
N ALA A 140 -21.47 -23.27 10.55
CA ALA A 140 -22.42 -22.55 9.68
C ALA A 140 -23.45 -23.49 9.01
N PRO A 141 -24.76 -23.19 9.02
CA PRO A 141 -25.79 -23.98 8.36
C PRO A 141 -25.69 -23.95 6.83
N LEU A 142 -26.22 -25.00 6.18
CA LEU A 142 -26.27 -25.13 4.71
C LEU A 142 -26.98 -23.94 4.06
N GLY A 143 -26.34 -23.33 3.06
CA GLY A 143 -26.90 -22.21 2.30
C GLY A 143 -26.68 -20.82 2.92
N ALA A 144 -26.11 -20.73 4.11
CA ALA A 144 -25.74 -19.44 4.69
C ALA A 144 -24.44 -18.93 4.04
N MET A 145 -24.52 -17.80 3.35
CA MET A 145 -23.32 -17.03 3.02
C MET A 145 -22.64 -16.67 4.34
N MET A 146 -21.33 -16.89 4.47
CA MET A 146 -20.60 -16.38 5.63
C MET A 146 -20.89 -14.88 5.70
N PRO A 147 -21.45 -14.37 6.81
CA PRO A 147 -21.74 -12.95 6.90
C PRO A 147 -20.45 -12.19 6.62
N GLY A 148 -20.50 -11.30 5.63
CA GLY A 148 -19.47 -10.28 5.49
C GLY A 148 -19.35 -9.58 6.84
N SER A 149 -18.13 -9.32 7.27
CA SER A 149 -17.98 -8.61 8.53
C SER A 149 -18.43 -7.16 8.37
N ASP A 150 -19.39 -6.73 9.18
CA ASP A 150 -19.84 -5.33 9.24
C ASP A 150 -18.83 -4.41 9.98
N LEU A 151 -17.80 -4.99 10.59
CA LEU A 151 -16.73 -4.22 11.21
C LEU A 151 -15.93 -3.46 10.13
N PRO A 152 -15.60 -2.17 10.36
CA PRO A 152 -14.75 -1.38 9.48
C PRO A 152 -13.29 -1.84 9.60
N TRP A 153 -12.96 -3.00 9.00
CA TRP A 153 -11.62 -3.57 9.02
C TRP A 153 -10.64 -2.90 8.06
N HIS A 154 -11.14 -2.14 7.09
CA HIS A 154 -10.30 -1.40 6.16
C HIS A 154 -9.94 -0.04 6.76
N PRO A 155 -8.67 0.42 6.63
CA PRO A 155 -8.24 1.75 7.08
C PRO A 155 -9.02 2.90 6.43
N MET A 156 -9.68 2.63 5.31
CA MET A 156 -10.50 3.55 4.53
C MET A 156 -11.73 2.84 3.97
N GLU A 157 -12.78 3.60 3.63
CA GLU A 157 -13.96 3.07 2.95
C GLU A 157 -13.58 2.59 1.53
N LEU A 158 -14.08 1.42 1.13
CA LEU A 158 -13.82 0.89 -0.21
C LEU A 158 -14.83 1.45 -1.20
N GLU A 159 -14.67 2.72 -1.58
CA GLU A 159 -15.54 3.40 -2.55
C GLU A 159 -14.80 3.71 -3.87
N GLY A 160 -15.56 4.01 -4.92
CA GLY A 160 -15.03 4.45 -6.21
C GLY A 160 -14.11 3.41 -6.85
N LYS A 161 -12.83 3.76 -7.05
CA LYS A 161 -11.85 2.81 -7.60
C LYS A 161 -11.49 1.70 -6.61
N HIS A 162 -11.44 1.99 -5.30
CA HIS A 162 -11.09 0.99 -4.28
C HIS A 162 -12.15 -0.12 -4.16
N GLU A 163 -13.42 0.20 -4.42
CA GLU A 163 -14.51 -0.78 -4.49
C GLU A 163 -14.28 -1.85 -5.58
N ARG A 164 -13.69 -1.43 -6.70
CA ARG A 164 -13.52 -2.27 -7.91
C ARG A 164 -12.12 -2.87 -8.01
N THR A 165 -11.22 -2.46 -7.13
CA THR A 165 -9.87 -2.99 -7.02
C THR A 165 -9.93 -4.41 -6.47
N LEU A 166 -9.21 -5.35 -7.10
CA LEU A 166 -9.10 -6.70 -6.58
C LEU A 166 -8.44 -6.68 -5.21
N CYS A 167 -8.99 -7.42 -4.25
CA CYS A 167 -8.45 -7.51 -2.89
C CYS A 167 -6.95 -7.83 -2.88
N SER A 168 -6.48 -8.64 -3.83
CA SER A 168 -5.08 -9.05 -3.98
C SER A 168 -4.12 -7.92 -4.35
N GLN A 169 -4.63 -6.77 -4.82
CA GLN A 169 -3.79 -5.59 -5.05
C GLN A 169 -3.37 -4.94 -3.73
N CYS A 170 -4.19 -5.09 -2.67
CA CYS A 170 -3.83 -4.64 -1.33
C CYS A 170 -3.30 -5.82 -0.48
N HIS A 171 -3.97 -6.97 -0.50
CA HIS A 171 -3.64 -8.15 0.30
C HIS A 171 -2.67 -9.12 -0.39
N ALA A 172 -1.70 -8.62 -1.15
CA ALA A 172 -0.75 -9.48 -1.87
C ALA A 172 -0.04 -10.48 -0.94
N ALA A 173 0.15 -11.71 -1.40
CA ALA A 173 0.86 -12.72 -0.61
C ALA A 173 2.28 -12.24 -0.26
N GLY A 174 2.66 -12.32 1.03
CA GLY A 174 3.99 -11.89 1.45
C GLY A 174 4.15 -10.38 1.60
N TYR A 175 3.05 -9.63 1.65
CA TYR A 175 3.05 -8.23 2.01
C TYR A 175 1.95 -7.96 3.02
N ARG A 176 2.23 -7.08 4.00
CA ARG A 176 1.14 -6.47 4.74
C ARG A 176 0.38 -5.55 3.79
N PRO A 177 -0.96 -5.49 3.87
CA PRO A 177 -1.70 -4.49 3.12
C PRO A 177 -1.23 -3.09 3.46
N PRO A 178 -1.12 -2.20 2.46
CA PRO A 178 -0.82 -0.81 2.73
C PRO A 178 -1.94 -0.22 3.60
N ASN A 179 -1.56 0.58 4.59
CA ASN A 179 -2.49 1.20 5.53
C ASN A 179 -2.48 2.73 5.44
N ASP A 180 -1.69 3.29 4.53
CA ASP A 180 -1.61 4.70 4.23
C ASP A 180 -1.74 4.96 2.72
N CYS A 181 -2.30 6.12 2.36
CA CYS A 181 -2.50 6.54 0.99
C CYS A 181 -1.20 6.57 0.19
N ALA A 182 -0.11 7.08 0.77
CA ALA A 182 1.16 7.28 0.10
C ALA A 182 1.86 5.96 -0.25
N GLU A 183 1.67 4.90 0.56
CA GLU A 183 2.25 3.58 0.31
C GLU A 183 1.77 2.97 -1.02
N CYS A 184 0.50 3.21 -1.39
CA CYS A 184 -0.06 2.73 -2.65
C CYS A 184 0.07 3.75 -3.79
N HIS A 185 -0.21 5.03 -3.53
CA HIS A 185 -0.19 6.08 -4.55
C HIS A 185 1.23 6.58 -4.89
N LYS A 186 2.26 6.10 -4.19
CA LYS A 186 3.67 6.49 -4.40
C LYS A 186 3.87 8.00 -4.36
N ILE A 187 3.19 8.64 -3.43
CA ILE A 187 3.31 10.09 -3.20
C ILE A 187 4.60 10.32 -2.43
N ASP A 188 5.37 11.33 -2.85
CA ASP A 188 6.58 11.72 -2.13
C ASP A 188 6.19 12.32 -0.76
N ALA A 189 6.50 11.59 0.31
CA ALA A 189 6.22 12.01 1.67
C ALA A 189 7.00 13.27 2.09
N SER A 190 8.07 13.63 1.37
CA SER A 190 8.85 14.85 1.62
C SER A 190 8.26 16.08 0.94
N ALA A 191 7.22 15.90 0.11
CA ALA A 191 6.62 16.99 -0.62
C ALA A 191 6.03 18.06 0.32
N PRO A 192 6.06 19.34 -0.07
CA PRO A 192 5.58 20.44 0.77
C PRO A 192 4.14 20.25 1.30
N MET A 193 3.28 19.62 0.50
CA MET A 193 1.86 19.41 0.81
C MET A 193 1.59 18.23 1.76
N MET A 194 2.60 17.41 2.07
CA MET A 194 2.49 16.32 3.03
C MET A 194 2.52 16.81 4.49
N SER A 195 2.74 18.11 4.71
CA SER A 195 2.61 18.75 6.02
C SER A 195 1.15 18.97 6.45
N MET A 196 0.19 18.89 5.51
CA MET A 196 -1.25 19.01 5.75
C MET A 196 -1.94 17.65 5.67
N ALA A 197 -3.15 17.54 6.22
CA ALA A 197 -3.92 16.31 6.08
C ALA A 197 -4.43 16.20 4.64
N CYS A 198 -4.44 14.99 4.06
CA CYS A 198 -4.90 14.79 2.68
C CYS A 198 -6.32 15.34 2.47
N ALA A 199 -7.18 15.23 3.49
CA ALA A 199 -8.57 15.70 3.48
C ALA A 199 -8.72 17.22 3.39
N ASP A 200 -7.67 18.01 3.66
CA ASP A 200 -7.72 19.47 3.57
C ASP A 200 -7.83 19.93 2.10
N CYS A 201 -7.26 19.14 1.17
CA CYS A 201 -7.34 19.39 -0.27
C CYS A 201 -8.23 18.39 -1.01
N HIS A 202 -8.20 17.11 -0.60
CA HIS A 202 -9.05 16.04 -1.12
C HIS A 202 -10.32 15.92 -0.26
N VAL A 203 -11.12 16.99 -0.22
CA VAL A 203 -12.30 17.09 0.65
C VAL A 203 -13.37 16.03 0.36
N LYS A 204 -13.32 15.42 -0.83
CA LYS A 204 -14.09 14.23 -1.16
C LYS A 204 -13.18 13.01 -1.04
N LYS A 205 -13.63 12.04 -0.23
CA LYS A 205 -12.89 10.79 0.02
C LYS A 205 -12.51 10.13 -1.32
N ILE A 206 -11.28 9.64 -1.43
CA ILE A 206 -10.79 8.74 -2.50
C ILE A 206 -10.63 9.40 -3.89
N GLU A 207 -10.81 10.72 -4.03
CA GLU A 207 -10.51 11.40 -5.29
C GLU A 207 -9.02 11.73 -5.43
N ALA A 208 -8.43 11.35 -6.57
CA ALA A 208 -7.00 11.55 -6.85
C ALA A 208 -6.63 13.02 -7.13
N GLN A 209 -7.62 13.89 -7.38
CA GLN A 209 -7.41 15.32 -7.61
C GLN A 209 -7.92 16.13 -6.41
N PRO A 210 -7.25 17.24 -6.07
CA PRO A 210 -7.74 18.15 -5.06
C PRO A 210 -9.04 18.78 -5.56
N VAL A 211 -10.07 18.72 -4.74
CA VAL A 211 -11.39 19.33 -5.01
C VAL A 211 -11.51 20.73 -4.41
N THR A 212 -10.52 21.13 -3.60
CA THR A 212 -10.36 22.50 -3.12
C THR A 212 -9.61 23.35 -4.15
N ALA A 213 -10.17 24.51 -4.51
CA ALA A 213 -9.51 25.47 -5.39
C ALA A 213 -8.25 26.05 -4.73
N CYS A 214 -7.11 26.01 -5.44
CA CYS A 214 -5.81 26.47 -4.95
C CYS A 214 -5.83 27.90 -4.43
N GLN A 215 -6.61 28.79 -5.08
CA GLN A 215 -6.70 30.20 -4.72
C GLN A 215 -7.29 30.46 -3.34
N LYS A 216 -7.98 29.47 -2.73
CA LYS A 216 -8.51 29.61 -1.36
C LYS A 216 -7.40 29.75 -0.31
N CYS A 217 -6.22 29.19 -0.59
CA CYS A 217 -5.06 29.26 0.31
C CYS A 217 -3.90 30.07 -0.31
N HIS A 218 -3.74 30.03 -1.64
CA HIS A 218 -2.73 30.78 -2.39
C HIS A 218 -3.32 32.08 -2.95
N ALA A 219 -3.64 33.02 -2.06
CA ALA A 219 -4.24 34.30 -2.44
C ALA A 219 -3.24 35.26 -3.11
N ASP A 220 -2.01 35.27 -2.62
CA ASP A 220 -0.93 36.07 -3.18
C ASP A 220 -0.20 35.29 -4.28
N ARG A 221 -0.13 35.89 -5.47
CA ARG A 221 0.43 35.28 -6.68
C ARG A 221 1.36 36.29 -7.36
N PRO A 222 2.53 36.56 -6.77
CA PRO A 222 3.49 37.47 -7.36
C PRO A 222 4.26 36.82 -8.51
N GLY A 223 5.05 37.63 -9.21
CA GLY A 223 6.03 37.19 -10.18
C GLY A 223 5.44 36.67 -11.49
N LEU A 224 5.87 35.47 -11.92
CA LEU A 224 5.42 34.87 -13.20
C LEU A 224 3.90 34.84 -13.33
N HIS A 225 3.16 34.67 -12.23
CA HIS A 225 1.69 34.67 -12.26
C HIS A 225 1.07 35.99 -12.77
N LEU A 226 1.83 37.07 -12.84
CA LEU A 226 1.41 38.39 -13.33
C LEU A 226 2.03 38.74 -14.70
N ALA A 227 2.90 37.87 -15.25
CA ALA A 227 3.73 38.19 -16.40
C ALA A 227 3.21 37.55 -17.69
N GLY A 228 2.94 38.37 -18.71
CA GLY A 228 2.55 37.88 -20.04
C GLY A 228 1.25 37.06 -20.00
N GLU A 229 1.25 35.89 -20.62
CA GLU A 229 0.09 34.98 -20.69
C GLU A 229 0.00 33.98 -19.52
N HIS A 230 1.01 33.94 -18.64
CA HIS A 230 1.00 33.09 -17.44
C HIS A 230 -0.18 33.31 -16.47
N PRO A 231 -0.77 34.52 -16.30
CA PRO A 231 -1.93 34.71 -15.44
C PRO A 231 -3.16 33.88 -15.86
N ASP A 232 -3.26 33.57 -17.15
CA ASP A 232 -4.39 32.85 -17.74
C ASP A 232 -4.16 31.32 -17.80
N LEU A 233 -2.94 30.86 -17.48
CA LEU A 233 -2.63 29.43 -17.42
C LEU A 233 -3.25 28.76 -16.18
N SER A 234 -3.63 27.50 -16.34
CA SER A 234 -4.02 26.67 -15.19
C SER A 234 -2.81 26.46 -14.28
N CYS A 235 -3.02 26.48 -12.96
CA CYS A 235 -1.96 26.26 -11.98
C CYS A 235 -1.21 24.95 -12.22
N MET A 236 -1.91 23.93 -12.76
CA MET A 236 -1.37 22.60 -13.00
C MET A 236 -0.48 22.49 -14.25
N GLU A 237 -0.45 23.51 -15.11
CA GLU A 237 0.48 23.56 -16.26
C GLU A 237 1.94 23.68 -15.78
N CYS A 238 2.15 24.39 -14.67
CA CYS A 238 3.47 24.55 -14.07
C CYS A 238 3.63 23.76 -12.76
N HIS A 239 2.62 23.74 -11.90
CA HIS A 239 2.69 23.07 -10.59
C HIS A 239 2.15 21.64 -10.65
N ARG A 240 3.01 20.67 -10.38
CA ARG A 240 2.56 19.28 -10.16
C ARG A 240 2.06 19.10 -8.72
N PRO A 241 0.84 18.59 -8.50
CA PRO A 241 0.36 18.25 -7.16
C PRO A 241 1.34 17.32 -6.43
N HIS A 242 1.48 17.52 -5.11
CA HIS A 242 2.44 16.78 -4.27
C HIS A 242 3.92 16.93 -4.68
N VAL A 243 4.28 17.95 -5.45
CA VAL A 243 5.67 18.36 -5.70
C VAL A 243 5.78 19.88 -5.55
N TRP A 244 4.81 20.59 -6.12
CA TRP A 244 4.51 22.04 -6.07
C TRP A 244 5.64 23.01 -6.46
N GLY A 245 6.90 22.59 -6.47
CA GLY A 245 8.02 23.37 -7.01
C GLY A 245 8.16 23.17 -8.51
N VAL A 246 8.26 24.28 -9.25
CA VAL A 246 8.86 24.26 -10.60
C VAL A 246 10.36 24.13 -10.40
N SER A 247 10.82 22.89 -10.29
CA SER A 247 12.24 22.56 -10.23
C SER A 247 12.74 22.20 -11.62
N GLY A 248 13.90 22.73 -11.98
CA GLY A 248 14.52 22.45 -13.28
C GLY A 248 13.90 23.26 -14.43
N ARG A 249 14.46 23.05 -15.62
CA ARG A 249 14.13 23.81 -16.83
C ARG A 249 13.02 23.17 -17.66
N GLU A 250 12.72 21.90 -17.42
CA GLU A 250 11.83 21.07 -18.23
C GLU A 250 10.41 21.66 -18.30
N THR A 251 9.90 22.16 -17.18
CA THR A 251 8.57 22.78 -17.11
C THR A 251 8.49 24.04 -17.96
N CYS A 252 9.55 24.86 -17.95
CA CYS A 252 9.63 26.08 -18.75
C CYS A 252 9.72 25.76 -20.25
N LEU A 253 10.54 24.76 -20.59
CA LEU A 253 10.77 24.33 -21.97
C LEU A 253 9.56 23.66 -22.64
N ALA A 254 8.53 23.29 -21.88
CA ALA A 254 7.28 22.80 -22.44
C ALA A 254 6.57 23.85 -23.32
N CYS A 255 6.80 25.14 -23.05
CA CYS A 255 6.27 26.26 -23.83
C CYS A 255 7.37 27.17 -24.42
N HIS A 256 8.55 27.20 -23.81
CA HIS A 256 9.72 27.96 -24.26
C HIS A 256 10.77 27.06 -24.92
N ASP A 257 10.36 26.27 -25.90
CA ASP A 257 11.24 25.36 -26.63
C ASP A 257 12.35 26.12 -27.40
N ASP A 258 12.07 27.36 -27.78
CA ASP A 258 13.02 28.32 -28.35
C ASP A 258 14.23 28.60 -27.45
N LYS A 259 14.13 28.29 -26.14
CA LYS A 259 15.22 28.42 -25.16
C LYS A 259 15.91 27.11 -24.81
N MET A 260 15.60 26.01 -25.51
CA MET A 260 16.18 24.69 -25.23
C MET A 260 17.72 24.68 -25.28
N ASP A 261 18.32 25.50 -26.14
CA ASP A 261 19.78 25.58 -26.29
C ASP A 261 20.47 26.58 -25.35
N HIS A 262 19.69 27.36 -24.58
CA HIS A 262 20.24 28.32 -23.64
C HIS A 262 20.72 27.63 -22.36
N ASN A 263 22.02 27.75 -22.06
CA ASN A 263 22.67 27.28 -20.83
C ASN A 263 22.23 25.87 -20.40
N LYS A 264 22.46 24.89 -21.28
CA LYS A 264 21.92 23.52 -21.16
C LYS A 264 22.28 22.78 -19.88
N GLU A 265 23.43 23.10 -19.28
CA GLU A 265 23.98 22.40 -18.12
C GLU A 265 23.72 23.11 -16.79
N GLU A 266 23.12 24.30 -16.84
CA GLU A 266 22.76 25.07 -15.65
C GLU A 266 21.34 24.71 -15.16
N GLY A 267 21.09 24.91 -13.87
CA GLY A 267 19.90 24.45 -13.13
C GLY A 267 18.55 25.02 -13.59
N ALA A 268 17.70 25.43 -12.63
CA ALA A 268 16.39 25.97 -12.96
C ALA A 268 16.53 27.36 -13.60
N CYS A 269 15.63 27.72 -14.53
CA CYS A 269 15.65 29.06 -15.14
C CYS A 269 15.60 30.18 -14.07
N ALA A 270 14.92 29.92 -12.95
CA ALA A 270 14.78 30.84 -11.82
C ALA A 270 16.10 31.11 -11.06
N ASP A 271 17.15 30.31 -11.28
CA ASP A 271 18.46 30.51 -10.64
C ASP A 271 19.20 31.71 -11.22
N CYS A 272 18.91 32.06 -12.49
CA CYS A 272 19.52 33.20 -13.20
C CYS A 272 18.51 34.28 -13.58
N HIS A 273 17.24 33.91 -13.79
CA HIS A 273 16.19 34.85 -14.13
C HIS A 273 15.38 35.20 -12.88
N ASP A 274 15.44 36.48 -12.49
CA ASP A 274 14.55 36.99 -11.45
C ASP A 274 13.16 37.18 -12.05
N PHE A 275 12.22 36.41 -11.54
CA PHE A 275 10.82 36.50 -11.91
C PHE A 275 9.96 37.12 -10.82
N ARG A 276 10.55 37.78 -9.82
CA ARG A 276 9.80 38.49 -8.78
C ARG A 276 9.25 39.80 -9.32
N GLY A 277 7.93 39.92 -9.28
CA GLY A 277 7.13 41.11 -9.56
C GLY A 277 6.05 41.25 -8.51
#